data_AF-A0A554GRA3-F1
#
_entry.id   AF-A0A554GRA3-F1
#
_cell.length_a   1.000
_cell.length_b   1.000
_cell.length_c   1.000
_cell.angle_alpha   90.00
_cell.angle_beta   90.00
_cell.angle_gamma   90.00
#
_symmetry.space_group_name_H-M   'P 1'
#
loop_
_entity.id
_entity.type
_entity.pdbx_description
1 polymer ?
#
loop_
_entity_poly.entity_id
_entity_poly.type
_entity_poly.pdbx_seq_one_letter_code
_entity_poly.pdbx_strand_id
1 'polypeptide(L)'
;MHHSRLSTFVIDCKVEDLDAAARFWSAALGRALKPAEPDSPTYRELEVRADEPMLLIQQVGHESRIHLDIESDDLDAELERLEALGARRIAYVQRWWVMESPTGQRFCIVRPQRGPLEGRANVWDGEGR
;
A
#
# COMPACT_ATOMS: atom_id res chain seq x y z
N MET A 1 -11.23 -19.10 -2.12
CA MET A 1 -11.62 -18.24 -0.99
C MET A 1 -10.37 -17.60 -0.43
N HIS A 2 -10.29 -16.28 -0.49
CA HIS A 2 -9.21 -15.50 0.11
C HIS A 2 -9.77 -14.20 0.70
N HIS A 3 -8.97 -13.48 1.48
CA HIS A 3 -9.37 -12.23 2.12
C HIS A 3 -8.49 -11.09 1.67
N SER A 4 -9.09 -9.92 1.46
CA SER A 4 -8.32 -8.69 1.25
C SER A 4 -8.98 -7.46 1.85
N ARG A 5 -8.16 -6.45 2.17
CA ARG A 5 -8.65 -5.13 2.60
C ARG A 5 -7.72 -4.01 2.16
N LEU A 6 -8.27 -2.81 2.06
CA LEU A 6 -7.45 -1.60 1.95
C LEU A 6 -6.63 -1.44 3.23
N SER A 7 -5.31 -1.38 3.09
CA SER A 7 -4.40 -1.24 4.23
C SER A 7 -3.85 0.17 4.38
N THR A 8 -3.33 0.72 3.28
CA THR A 8 -2.34 1.81 3.34
C THR A 8 -2.56 2.79 2.20
N PHE A 9 -2.41 4.08 2.50
CA PHE A 9 -2.08 5.08 1.49
C PHE A 9 -0.57 5.33 1.52
N VAL A 10 0.06 5.27 0.36
CA VAL A 10 1.50 5.51 0.20
C VAL A 10 1.70 6.79 -0.59
N ILE A 11 2.42 7.74 -0.01
CA ILE A 11 2.77 9.00 -0.63
C ILE A 11 4.14 8.84 -1.30
N ASP A 12 4.10 8.63 -2.61
CA ASP A 12 5.29 8.46 -3.45
C ASP A 12 5.96 9.81 -3.67
N CYS A 13 7.20 9.94 -3.20
CA CYS A 13 8.00 11.15 -3.27
C CYS A 13 9.24 10.93 -4.13
N LYS A 14 9.28 11.59 -5.30
CA LYS A 14 10.48 11.67 -6.13
C LYS A 14 11.43 12.72 -5.56
N VAL A 15 12.21 12.34 -4.55
CA VAL A 15 13.09 13.25 -3.80
C VAL A 15 14.42 12.55 -3.49
N GLU A 16 15.47 13.34 -3.26
CA GLU A 16 16.75 12.82 -2.74
C GLU A 16 16.74 12.72 -1.20
N ASP A 17 16.09 13.68 -0.53
CA ASP A 17 15.92 13.71 0.93
C ASP A 17 14.49 13.27 1.32
N LEU A 18 14.35 11.98 1.66
CA LEU A 18 13.09 11.41 2.15
C LEU A 18 12.67 11.99 3.50
N ASP A 19 13.62 12.34 4.38
CA ASP A 19 13.31 12.87 5.71
C ASP A 19 12.73 14.28 5.62
N ALA A 20 13.13 15.08 4.64
CA ALA A 20 12.49 16.37 4.35
C ALA A 20 11.04 16.21 3.93
N ALA A 21 10.75 15.29 3.01
CA ALA A 21 9.38 14.98 2.60
C ALA A 21 8.55 14.47 3.79
N ALA A 22 9.14 13.62 4.62
CA ALA A 22 8.49 13.07 5.81
C ALA A 22 8.13 14.14 6.85
N ARG A 23 9.04 15.09 7.12
CA ARG A 23 8.78 16.24 7.99
C ARG A 23 7.64 17.11 7.46
N PHE A 24 7.60 17.35 6.15
CA PHE A 24 6.52 18.12 5.53
C PHE A 24 5.17 17.44 5.75
N TRP A 25 5.03 16.16 5.40
CA TRP A 25 3.76 15.45 5.53
C TRP A 25 3.33 15.25 6.99
N SER A 26 4.30 15.03 7.89
CA SER A 26 4.06 15.02 9.33
C SER A 26 3.43 16.32 9.81
N ALA A 27 4.00 17.47 9.43
CA ALA A 27 3.47 18.77 9.80
C ALA A 27 2.12 19.07 9.12
N ALA A 28 1.99 18.76 7.82
CA ALA A 28 0.79 19.02 7.04
C ALA A 28 -0.44 18.23 7.54
N LEU A 29 -0.22 16.99 7.99
CA LEU A 29 -1.29 16.11 8.48
C LEU A 29 -1.44 16.14 10.01
N GLY A 30 -0.55 16.86 10.72
CA GLY A 30 -0.55 16.92 12.18
C GLY A 30 -0.29 15.56 12.84
N ARG A 31 0.56 14.72 12.24
CA ARG A 31 0.85 13.35 12.70
C ARG A 31 2.33 13.18 12.99
N ALA A 32 2.67 12.52 14.09
CA ALA A 32 4.05 12.22 14.41
C ALA A 32 4.64 11.20 13.41
N LEU A 33 5.96 11.27 13.19
CA LEU A 33 6.70 10.23 12.50
C LEU A 33 6.96 9.07 13.46
N LYS A 34 6.75 7.85 12.99
CA LYS A 34 7.27 6.66 13.68
C LYS A 34 8.80 6.58 13.53
N PRO A 35 9.48 5.86 14.42
CA PRO A 35 10.90 5.55 14.24
C PRO A 35 11.17 4.94 12.85
N ALA A 36 12.26 5.33 12.22
CA ALA A 36 12.65 4.76 10.94
C ALA A 36 13.05 3.28 11.12
N GLU A 37 12.54 2.42 10.23
CA GLU A 37 12.87 1.00 10.20
C GLU A 37 14.17 0.78 9.42
N PRO A 38 15.25 0.24 10.03
CA PRO A 38 16.56 0.09 9.38
C PRO A 38 16.51 -0.73 8.08
N ASP A 39 15.64 -1.74 8.03
CA ASP A 39 15.50 -2.64 6.88
C ASP A 39 14.61 -2.06 5.76
N SER A 40 14.10 -0.84 5.93
CA SER A 40 13.24 -0.15 4.95
C SER A 40 13.66 1.31 4.76
N PRO A 41 14.90 1.56 4.30
CA PRO A 41 15.48 2.91 4.28
C PRO A 41 14.73 3.89 3.37
N THR A 42 14.04 3.38 2.34
CA THR A 42 13.23 4.15 1.39
C THR A 42 11.82 4.48 1.88
N TYR A 43 11.49 4.16 3.14
CA TYR A 43 10.17 4.42 3.72
C TYR A 43 10.25 5.22 5.01
N ARG A 44 9.21 6.02 5.24
CA ARG A 44 8.84 6.60 6.54
C ARG A 44 7.36 6.34 6.79
N GLU A 45 6.98 6.29 8.05
CA GLU A 45 5.60 6.04 8.46
C GLU A 45 5.12 7.12 9.42
N LEU A 46 3.87 7.53 9.25
CA LEU A 46 3.19 8.43 10.18
C LEU A 46 2.33 7.64 11.16
N GLU A 47 2.20 8.16 12.39
CA GLU A 47 1.24 7.62 13.35
C GLU A 47 -0.20 7.83 12.87
N VAL A 48 -1.00 6.77 13.01
CA VAL A 48 -2.42 6.74 12.64
C VAL A 48 -3.25 6.12 13.77
N ARG A 49 -4.55 6.43 13.79
CA ARG A 49 -5.49 5.76 14.69
C ARG A 49 -5.67 4.30 14.25
N ALA A 50 -6.08 3.44 15.17
CA ALA A 50 -6.20 2.01 14.91
C ALA A 50 -7.18 1.65 13.79
N ASP A 51 -8.18 2.50 13.55
CA ASP A 51 -9.24 2.38 12.55
C ASP A 51 -8.94 3.13 11.24
N GLU A 52 -7.87 3.91 11.18
CA GLU A 52 -7.42 4.61 9.96
C GLU A 52 -6.53 3.70 9.10
N PRO A 53 -6.49 3.88 7.77
CA PRO A 53 -5.45 3.28 6.93
C PRO A 53 -4.06 3.75 7.37
N MET A 54 -3.04 2.90 7.19
CA MET A 54 -1.66 3.31 7.39
C MET A 54 -1.28 4.43 6.42
N LEU A 55 -0.33 5.27 6.82
CA LEU A 55 0.21 6.35 6.01
C LEU A 55 1.72 6.16 5.87
N LEU A 56 2.14 5.77 4.68
CA LEU A 56 3.55 5.63 4.33
C LEU A 56 4.00 6.76 3.42
N ILE A 57 5.27 7.09 3.51
CA ILE A 57 5.96 8.05 2.65
C ILE A 57 7.13 7.29 2.04
N GLN A 58 7.15 7.17 0.73
CA GLN A 58 8.10 6.33 0.01
C GLN A 58 8.97 7.17 -0.91
N GLN A 59 10.28 6.97 -0.86
CA GLN A 59 11.19 7.49 -1.87
C GLN A 59 11.07 6.66 -3.15
N VAL A 60 10.82 7.31 -4.28
CA VAL A 60 10.63 6.65 -5.58
C VAL A 60 11.44 7.31 -6.70
N GLY A 61 11.66 6.57 -7.80
CA GLY A 61 12.31 7.09 -9.01
C GLY A 61 11.33 7.64 -10.07
N HIS A 62 10.04 7.32 -9.97
CA HIS A 62 9.00 7.82 -10.88
C HIS A 62 8.39 9.13 -10.35
N GLU A 63 7.57 9.81 -11.16
CA GLU A 63 6.88 11.05 -10.73
C GLU A 63 6.04 10.85 -9.46
N SER A 64 6.08 11.86 -8.58
CA SER A 64 5.37 11.83 -7.29
C SER A 64 3.86 11.66 -7.48
N ARG A 65 3.26 10.84 -6.61
CA ARG A 65 1.82 10.53 -6.63
C ARG A 65 1.41 9.87 -5.31
N ILE A 66 0.18 9.38 -5.23
CA ILE A 66 -0.29 8.52 -4.14
C ILE A 66 -0.71 7.19 -4.74
N HIS A 67 -0.40 6.08 -4.07
CA HIS A 67 -0.93 4.76 -4.39
C HIS A 67 -1.53 4.07 -3.16
N LEU A 68 -2.28 3.00 -3.42
CA LEU A 68 -2.94 2.18 -2.40
C LEU A 68 -2.19 0.86 -2.22
N ASP A 69 -2.10 0.38 -0.99
CA ASP A 69 -1.82 -1.03 -0.72
C ASP A 69 -3.10 -1.76 -0.35
N ILE A 70 -3.37 -2.84 -1.07
CA ILE A 70 -4.36 -3.85 -0.72
C ILE A 70 -3.60 -5.00 -0.08
N GLU A 71 -3.89 -5.31 1.18
CA GLU A 71 -3.30 -6.48 1.82
C GLU A 71 -4.18 -7.71 1.63
N SER A 72 -3.55 -8.85 1.33
CA SER A 72 -4.23 -10.13 1.08
C SER A 72 -3.51 -11.30 1.74
N ASP A 73 -4.26 -12.28 2.23
CA ASP A 73 -3.71 -13.56 2.70
C ASP A 73 -3.26 -14.48 1.55
N ASP A 74 -3.79 -14.25 0.35
CA ASP A 74 -3.37 -14.86 -0.91
C ASP A 74 -3.14 -13.79 -1.98
N LEU A 75 -1.86 -13.56 -2.33
CA LEU A 75 -1.48 -12.52 -3.28
C LEU A 75 -1.88 -12.87 -4.71
N ASP A 76 -1.77 -14.15 -5.08
CA ASP A 76 -1.99 -14.58 -6.46
C ASP A 76 -3.50 -14.69 -6.73
N ALA A 77 -4.29 -15.16 -5.77
CA ALA A 77 -5.74 -15.14 -5.88
C ALA A 77 -6.30 -13.70 -5.96
N GLU A 78 -5.76 -12.76 -5.17
CA GLU A 78 -6.18 -11.35 -5.23
C GLU A 78 -5.76 -10.68 -6.53
N LEU A 79 -4.57 -11.02 -7.04
CA LEU A 79 -4.09 -10.59 -8.35
C LEU A 79 -5.02 -11.05 -9.47
N GLU A 80 -5.35 -12.34 -9.53
CA GLU A 80 -6.27 -12.90 -10.53
C GLU A 80 -7.66 -12.24 -10.45
N ARG A 81 -8.18 -12.03 -9.24
CA ARG A 81 -9.46 -11.32 -9.02
C ARG A 81 -9.43 -9.90 -9.57
N LEU A 82 -8.35 -9.16 -9.33
CA LEU A 82 -8.20 -7.78 -9.80
C LEU A 82 -7.97 -7.70 -11.31
N GLU A 83 -7.23 -8.66 -11.90
CA GLU A 83 -7.10 -8.79 -13.36
C GLU A 83 -8.46 -9.06 -14.01
N ALA A 84 -9.32 -9.88 -13.41
CA ALA A 84 -10.69 -10.11 -13.88
C ALA A 84 -11.58 -8.84 -13.84
N LEU A 85 -11.25 -7.87 -12.99
CA LEU A 85 -11.89 -6.54 -12.95
C LEU A 85 -11.28 -5.54 -13.96
N GLY A 86 -10.28 -5.96 -14.74
CA GLY A 86 -9.62 -5.16 -15.77
C GLY A 86 -8.34 -4.46 -15.29
N ALA A 87 -7.85 -4.74 -14.08
CA ALA A 87 -6.53 -4.27 -13.68
C ALA A 87 -5.43 -5.01 -14.45
N ARG A 88 -4.25 -4.40 -14.54
CA ARG A 88 -3.11 -4.94 -15.29
C ARG A 88 -1.93 -5.16 -14.37
N ARG A 89 -1.33 -6.34 -14.44
CA ARG A 89 -0.10 -6.69 -13.73
C ARG A 89 1.11 -5.99 -14.32
N ILE A 90 1.91 -5.37 -13.45
CA ILE A 90 3.03 -4.51 -13.86
C ILE A 90 4.37 -5.11 -13.50
N ALA A 91 4.54 -5.50 -12.24
CA ALA A 91 5.78 -6.11 -11.76
C ALA A 91 5.55 -6.88 -10.45
N TYR A 92 6.36 -7.91 -10.23
CA TYR A 92 6.56 -8.47 -8.90
C TYR A 92 7.82 -7.87 -8.30
N VAL A 93 7.72 -7.20 -7.16
CA VAL A 93 8.85 -6.52 -6.52
C VAL A 93 9.06 -7.14 -5.16
N GLN A 94 10.17 -7.88 -5.02
CA GLN A 94 10.55 -8.60 -3.82
C GLN A 94 9.49 -9.60 -3.33
N ARG A 95 8.42 -9.11 -2.68
CA ARG A 95 7.37 -9.89 -2.03
C ARG A 95 5.94 -9.38 -2.30
N TRP A 96 5.75 -8.41 -3.20
CA TRP A 96 4.44 -7.84 -3.52
C TRP A 96 4.25 -7.65 -5.02
N TRP A 97 2.99 -7.57 -5.44
CA TRP A 97 2.61 -7.23 -6.81
C TRP A 97 2.36 -5.74 -6.95
N VAL A 98 2.88 -5.15 -8.02
CA VAL A 98 2.48 -3.81 -8.51
C VAL A 98 1.47 -4.00 -9.64
N MET A 99 0.35 -3.31 -9.52
CA MET A 99 -0.80 -3.34 -10.42
C MET A 99 -1.08 -1.96 -10.99
N GLU A 100 -1.89 -1.91 -12.05
CA GLU A 100 -2.46 -0.70 -12.63
C GLU A 100 -3.96 -0.86 -12.80
N SER A 101 -4.75 0.11 -12.37
CA SER A 101 -6.20 0.10 -12.58
C SER A 101 -6.53 0.33 -14.07
N PRO A 102 -7.78 0.09 -14.51
CA PRO A 102 -8.22 0.43 -15.86
C PRO A 102 -8.04 1.91 -16.25
N THR A 103 -7.96 2.81 -15.26
CA THR A 103 -7.79 4.26 -15.48
C THR A 103 -6.38 4.77 -15.20
N GLY A 104 -5.41 3.87 -14.96
CA GLY A 104 -3.99 4.18 -14.95
C GLY A 104 -3.36 4.45 -13.58
N GLN A 105 -4.10 4.38 -12.46
CA GLN A 105 -3.48 4.49 -11.14
C GLN A 105 -2.71 3.21 -10.81
N ARG A 106 -1.49 3.34 -10.27
CA ARG A 106 -0.77 2.19 -9.72
C ARG A 106 -1.23 1.92 -8.29
N PHE A 107 -1.16 0.67 -7.89
CA PHE A 107 -1.43 0.20 -6.53
C PHE A 107 -0.71 -1.13 -6.31
N CYS A 108 -0.58 -1.57 -5.06
CA CYS A 108 0.11 -2.80 -4.72
C CYS A 108 -0.81 -3.82 -4.05
N ILE A 109 -0.47 -5.10 -4.23
CA ILE A 109 -1.03 -6.22 -3.44
C ILE A 109 0.08 -6.73 -2.53
N VAL A 110 -0.09 -6.60 -1.22
CA VAL A 110 0.92 -6.88 -0.20
C VAL A 110 0.47 -7.97 0.77
N ARG A 111 1.41 -8.59 1.48
CA ARG A 111 1.09 -9.45 2.63
C ARG A 111 0.56 -8.61 3.80
N PRO A 112 -0.22 -9.19 4.73
CA PRO A 112 -0.77 -8.44 5.86
C PRO A 112 0.30 -7.74 6.69
N GLN A 113 0.12 -6.43 6.91
CA GLN A 113 1.01 -5.57 7.69
C GLN A 113 0.37 -5.13 9.01
N ARG A 114 -0.97 -5.12 9.07
CA ARG A 114 -1.76 -4.63 10.22
C ARG A 114 -2.26 -5.75 11.15
N GLY A 115 -1.57 -6.87 11.16
CA GLY A 115 -1.99 -8.11 11.83
C GLY A 115 -3.05 -8.89 11.03
N PRO A 116 -3.68 -9.90 11.65
CA PRO A 116 -4.63 -10.79 10.97
C PRO A 116 -5.76 -10.06 10.23
N LEU A 117 -6.22 -10.67 9.12
CA LEU A 117 -7.30 -10.14 8.29
C LEU A 117 -8.70 -10.36 8.89
N GLU A 118 -8.81 -11.31 9.82
CA GLU A 118 -10.05 -11.74 10.45
C GLU A 118 -10.93 -10.58 10.95
N GLY A 119 -12.21 -10.59 10.54
CA GLY A 119 -13.24 -9.64 10.99
C GLY A 119 -13.14 -8.20 10.44
N ARG A 120 -12.09 -7.88 9.67
CA ARG A 120 -11.87 -6.53 9.10
C ARG A 120 -11.54 -6.56 7.59
N ALA A 121 -11.63 -7.72 6.96
CA ALA A 121 -11.37 -7.90 5.54
C ALA A 121 -12.59 -8.42 4.80
N ASN A 122 -12.64 -8.13 3.51
CA ASN A 122 -13.61 -8.74 2.61
C ASN A 122 -13.25 -10.20 2.39
N VAL A 123 -14.28 -11.01 2.16
CA VAL A 123 -14.16 -12.44 1.86
C VAL A 123 -14.50 -12.63 0.39
N TRP A 124 -13.64 -13.31 -0.37
CA TRP A 124 -13.81 -13.52 -1.80
C TRP A 124 -13.90 -15.02 -2.13
N ASP A 125 -15.10 -15.52 -2.36
CA ASP A 125 -15.36 -16.95 -2.56
C ASP A 125 -15.27 -17.42 -4.03
N GLY A 126 -14.76 -16.58 -4.92
CA GLY A 126 -14.69 -16.86 -6.36
C GLY A 126 -15.96 -16.50 -7.15
N GLU A 127 -17.04 -16.13 -6.45
CA GLU A 127 -18.21 -15.48 -7.03
C GLU A 127 -18.04 -13.97 -6.88
N GLY A 128 -17.66 -13.27 -7.95
CA GLY A 128 -17.39 -11.84 -7.93
C GLY A 128 -18.58 -11.03 -7.38
N ARG A 129 -18.41 -10.46 -6.19
CA ARG A 129 -19.19 -9.33 -5.68
C ARG A 129 -18.29 -8.38 -4.93
#